data_AF-A0A920EGX6-F1
#
_entry.id   AF-A0A920EGX6-F1
#
_cell.length_a   1.000
_cell.length_b   1.000
_cell.length_c   1.000
_cell.angle_alpha   90.00
_cell.angle_beta   90.00
_cell.angle_gamma   90.00
#
_symmetry.space_group_name_H-M   'P 1'
#
loop_
_entity.id
_entity.type
_entity.pdbx_description
1 polymer ?
#
loop_
_entity_poly.entity_id
_entity_poly.type
_entity_poly.pdbx_seq_one_letter_code
_entity_poly.pdbx_strand_id
1 'polypeptide(L)' 'MFLSANPWIRLLRLDRPIGILLLLWPTLWSLWLAAEGLPSFKNVIIFVFGCVLMRSAGCIINDLL' A
#
# COMPACT_ATOMS: atom_id res chain seq x y z
N MET A 1 -24.40 -15.01 3.80
CA MET A 1 -23.70 -15.73 4.88
C MET A 1 -22.30 -16.15 4.38
N PHE A 2 -21.55 -15.20 3.81
CA PHE A 2 -20.34 -15.51 3.05
C PHE A 2 -19.13 -15.06 3.84
N LEU A 3 -18.34 -16.06 4.24
CA LEU A 3 -16.92 -16.00 4.62
C LEU A 3 -16.58 -14.91 5.64
N SER A 4 -16.35 -15.35 6.89
CA SER A 4 -15.64 -14.58 7.92
C SER A 4 -14.25 -14.19 7.40
N ALA A 5 -14.16 -13.17 6.55
CA ALA A 5 -12.92 -12.48 6.25
C ALA A 5 -12.36 -12.04 7.61
N ASN A 6 -11.18 -12.55 7.94
CA ASN A 6 -10.51 -12.32 9.21
C ASN A 6 -10.65 -10.82 9.57
N PRO A 7 -11.24 -10.44 10.71
CA PRO A 7 -11.62 -9.05 11.00
C PRO A 7 -10.49 -8.05 10.76
N TRP A 8 -9.25 -8.48 10.98
CA TRP A 8 -8.02 -7.75 10.65
C TRP A 8 -7.87 -7.35 9.17
N ILE A 9 -8.23 -8.24 8.23
CA ILE A 9 -8.15 -7.99 6.78
C ILE A 9 -9.14 -6.89 6.36
N ARG A 10 -10.33 -6.88 6.98
CA ARG A 10 -11.32 -5.82 6.77
C ARG A 10 -10.87 -4.50 7.36
N LEU A 11 -10.32 -4.50 8.58
CA LEU A 11 -9.81 -3.32 9.26
C LEU A 11 -8.66 -2.66 8.47
N LEU A 12 -7.72 -3.46 7.96
CA LEU A 12 -6.61 -3.00 7.12
C LEU A 12 -7.06 -2.61 5.69
N ARG A 13 -8.35 -2.78 5.36
CA ARG A 13 -8.93 -2.64 4.00
C ARG A 13 -8.15 -3.39 2.91
N LEU A 14 -7.53 -4.50 3.28
CA LEU A 14 -6.86 -5.41 2.33
C LEU A 14 -7.87 -6.13 1.41
N ASP A 15 -9.15 -6.11 1.78
CA ASP A 15 -10.31 -6.47 0.95
C ASP A 15 -10.42 -5.63 -0.33
N ARG A 16 -9.99 -4.35 -0.32
CA ARG A 16 -10.04 -3.45 -1.50
C ARG A 16 -8.67 -2.83 -1.79
N PRO A 17 -7.75 -3.57 -2.45
CA PRO A 17 -6.38 -3.11 -2.70
C PRO A 17 -6.28 -1.96 -3.71
N ILE A 18 -7.40 -1.46 -4.26
CA ILE A 18 -7.42 -0.35 -5.23
C ILE A 18 -6.68 0.88 -4.69
N GLY A 19 -6.80 1.17 -3.40
CA GLY A 19 -6.13 2.31 -2.77
C GLY A 19 -4.62 2.15 -2.67
N ILE A 20 -4.14 0.91 -2.49
CA ILE A 20 -2.70 0.60 -2.48
C ILE A 20 -2.15 0.77 -3.89
N LEU A 21 -2.84 0.21 -4.90
CA LEU A 21 -2.43 0.32 -6.30
C LEU A 21 -2.36 1.78 -6.79
N LEU A 22 -3.34 2.60 -6.39
CA LEU A 22 -3.36 4.04 -6.69
C LEU A 22 -2.20 4.81 -6.05
N LEU A 23 -1.70 4.40 -4.89
CA LEU A 23 -0.52 4.99 -4.24
C LEU A 23 0.79 4.46 -4.84
N LEU A 24 0.81 3.17 -5.19
CA LEU A 24 1.97 2.45 -5.68
C LEU A 24 2.35 2.92 -7.09
N TRP A 25 1.37 3.24 -7.93
CA TRP A 25 1.61 3.79 -9.27
C TRP A 25 2.45 5.08 -9.27
N PRO A 26 2.03 6.19 -8.61
CA PRO A 26 2.83 7.41 -8.57
C PRO A 26 4.16 7.22 -7.82
N THR A 27 4.24 6.36 -6.80
CA THR A 27 5.53 6.10 -6.13
C THR A 27 6.53 5.40 -7.05
N LEU A 28 6.10 4.45 -7.89
CA LEU A 28 6.99 3.82 -8.86
C LEU A 28 7.51 4.83 -9.90
N TRP A 29 6.65 5.74 -10.37
CA TRP A 29 7.07 6.82 -11.27
C TRP A 29 8.06 7.78 -10.60
N SER A 30 7.78 8.20 -9.35
CA SER A 30 8.72 9.02 -8.57
C SER A 30 10.04 8.31 -8.32
N LEU A 31 10.00 6.99 -8.06
CA LEU A 31 11.20 6.19 -7.83
C LEU A 31 12.05 6.06 -9.09
N TRP A 32 11.41 5.89 -10.25
CA TRP A 32 12.08 5.87 -11.54
C TRP A 32 12.75 7.22 -11.82
N LEU A 33 12.01 8.32 -11.66
CA LEU A 33 12.54 9.67 -11.87
C LEU A 33 13.70 9.98 -10.92
N ALA A 34 13.59 9.60 -9.65
CA ALA A 34 14.62 9.82 -8.63
C ALA A 34 15.86 8.92 -8.80
N ALA A 35 15.72 7.78 -9.48
CA ALA A 35 16.84 6.88 -9.74
C ALA A 35 17.65 7.25 -10.99
N GLU A 36 17.24 8.27 -11.75
CA GLU A 36 17.85 8.67 -13.03
C GLU A 36 18.06 7.48 -13.99
N GLY A 37 17.19 6.47 -13.92
CA GLY A 37 17.41 5.18 -14.57
C GLY A 37 16.55 4.08 -13.94
N LEU A 38 17.08 2.85 -13.90
CA LEU A 38 16.40 1.71 -13.28
C LEU A 38 16.58 1.76 -11.75
N PRO A 39 15.49 1.92 -10.97
CA PRO A 39 15.60 1.90 -9.52
C PRO A 39 16.06 0.53 -9.03
N SER A 40 16.93 0.52 -8.03
CA SER A 40 17.38 -0.73 -7.40
C SER A 40 16.20 -1.54 -6.88
N PHE A 41 16.23 -2.86 -7.10
CA PHE A 41 15.19 -3.79 -6.67
C PHE A 41 14.88 -3.68 -5.18
N LYS A 42 15.90 -3.36 -4.36
CA LYS A 42 15.76 -3.10 -2.93
C LYS A 42 14.85 -1.90 -2.64
N ASN A 43 15.01 -0.81 -3.39
CA ASN A 43 14.21 0.40 -3.19
C ASN A 43 12.75 0.16 -3.60
N VAL A 44 12.53 -0.56 -4.70
CA VAL A 44 11.17 -0.94 -5.14
C VAL A 44 10.45 -1.72 -4.03
N ILE A 45 11.09 -2.72 -3.44
CA ILE A 45 10.50 -3.52 -2.34
C ILE A 45 10.17 -2.63 -1.13
N ILE A 46 11.09 -1.74 -0.74
CA ILE A 46 10.88 -0.84 0.40
C ILE A 46 9.66 0.07 0.16
N PHE A 47 9.55 0.67 -1.03
CA PHE A 47 8.42 1.56 -1.35
C PHE A 47 7.10 0.82 -1.48
N VAL A 48 7.10 -0.40 -2.02
CA VAL A 48 5.90 -1.25 -2.09
C VAL A 48 5.40 -1.59 -0.69
N PHE A 49 6.28 -2.06 0.20
CA PHE A 49 5.93 -2.32 1.59
C PHE A 49 5.47 -1.05 2.31
N GLY A 50 6.17 0.07 2.10
CA GLY A 50 5.79 1.37 2.64
C GLY A 50 4.38 1.79 2.22
N CYS A 51 4.01 1.63 0.94
CA CYS A 51 2.66 1.95 0.46
C CYS A 51 1.58 1.09 1.13
N VAL A 52 1.82 -0.23 1.25
CA VAL A 52 0.88 -1.15 1.92
C VAL A 52 0.69 -0.75 3.38
N LEU A 53 1.79 -0.48 4.09
CA LEU A 53 1.78 -0.08 5.49
C LEU A 53 1.10 1.27 5.71
N MET A 54 1.45 2.30 4.93
CA MET A 54 0.83 3.64 5.07
C MET A 54 -0.66 3.60 4.80
N ARG A 55 -1.12 2.86 3.77
CA ARG A 55 -2.55 2.74 3.49
C ARG A 55 -3.28 2.03 4.62
N SER A 56 -2.70 0.94 5.12
CA SER A 56 -3.25 0.16 6.23
C SER A 56 -3.35 0.98 7.52
N ALA A 57 -2.27 1.69 7.88
CA ALA A 57 -2.22 2.56 9.05
C ALA A 57 -3.23 3.72 8.93
N GLY A 58 -3.35 4.34 7.75
CA GLY A 58 -4.34 5.37 7.51
C GLY A 58 -5.78 4.88 7.63
N CYS A 59 -6.07 3.62 7.22
CA CYS A 59 -7.39 3.02 7.46
C CYS A 59 -7.65 2.82 8.95
N ILE A 60 -6.68 2.31 9.70
CA ILE A 60 -6.82 2.09 11.15
C ILE A 60 -7.09 3.42 11.86
N ILE A 61 -6.30 4.47 11.58
CA ILE A 61 -6.49 5.78 12.22
C ILE A 61 -7.85 6.38 11.84
N ASN A 62 -8.27 6.25 10.58
CA ASN A 62 -9.57 6.76 10.12
C ASN A 62 -10.76 6.02 10.73
N ASP A 63 -10.59 4.74 11.09
CA ASP A 63 -11.64 3.96 11.77
C ASP A 63 -11.60 4.15 13.30
N LEU A 64 -10.48 4.65 13.85
CA LEU A 64 -10.35 5.02 15.27
C LEU A 64 -10.88 6.41 15.61
N LEU A 65 -10.86 7.33 14.63
CA LEU A 65 -11.28 8.74 14.77
C LEU A 65 -12.78 8.89 14.48
#